data_AF-A0AAV5U0M3-F1
#
_entry.id   AF-A0AAV5U0M3-F1
#
_cell.length_a   1.000
_cell.length_b   1.000
_cell.length_c   1.000
_cell.angle_alpha   90.00
_cell.angle_beta   90.00
_cell.angle_gamma   90.00
#
_symmetry.space_group_name_H-M   'P 1'
#
loop_
_entity.id
_entity.type
_entity.pdbx_description
1 polymer ?
#
loop_
_entity_poly.entity_id
_entity_poly.type
_entity_poly.pdbx_seq_one_letter_code
_entity_poly.pdbx_strand_id
1 'polypeptide(L)'
;MGVIPLFTGLLFASVRLDLTPTKLDGNPLHLLSPSRNLTLSLVGGKAQTADSIPVASLEEGETLSLTIRCVTPSTLQIATSESATVIQSAALCSSAESLYVDEEALFGCVSNVYQGQVLLMERLCSNVSPTETSTSRNHDETTESEENESSSRQPVYVAEPLEVNEGGSVPLQWRNVYVFTDHDARLNVSNKDVSFSLLDGPLHGSLLLHDRPTATFTYADLLVRSLVYRHDGS
;
A
#
# COMPACT_ATOMS: atom_id res chain seq x y z
N MET A 1 -12.71 8.86 11.47
CA MET A 1 -11.61 7.88 11.51
C MET A 1 -11.48 7.32 12.92
N GLY A 2 -11.75 6.03 13.10
CA GLY A 2 -11.52 5.33 14.35
C GLY A 2 -10.07 4.87 14.47
N VAL A 3 -9.47 5.01 15.65
CA VAL A 3 -8.08 4.59 15.94
C VAL A 3 -8.08 3.39 16.88
N ILE A 4 -7.36 2.35 16.49
CA ILE A 4 -7.26 1.09 17.23
C ILE A 4 -5.79 0.90 17.63
N PRO A 5 -5.41 1.13 18.90
CA PRO A 5 -4.02 1.01 19.32
C PRO A 5 -3.58 -0.47 19.33
N LEU A 6 -2.35 -0.72 18.88
CA LEU A 6 -1.70 -2.03 19.02
C LEU A 6 -0.93 -2.06 20.35
N PHE A 7 -1.19 -3.07 21.19
CA PHE A 7 -0.48 -3.22 22.46
C PHE A 7 0.91 -3.82 22.28
N THR A 8 1.07 -4.65 21.25
CA THR A 8 2.35 -5.28 20.90
C THR A 8 2.60 -5.16 19.40
N GLY A 9 3.86 -5.04 18.98
CA GLY A 9 4.20 -5.00 17.56
C GLY A 9 3.84 -6.32 16.84
N LEU A 10 3.62 -6.23 15.52
CA LEU A 10 3.18 -7.35 14.69
C LEU A 10 4.21 -8.49 14.55
N LEU A 11 5.46 -8.27 14.99
CA LEU A 11 6.48 -9.32 15.12
C LEU A 11 6.20 -10.32 16.24
N PHE A 12 5.48 -9.89 17.27
CA PHE A 12 5.24 -10.69 18.46
C PHE A 12 3.77 -11.08 18.63
N ALA A 13 2.87 -10.43 17.91
CA ALA A 13 1.44 -10.70 17.96
C ALA A 13 0.78 -10.59 16.59
N SER A 14 -0.25 -11.38 16.36
CA SER A 14 -1.12 -11.24 15.20
C SER A 14 -2.34 -10.39 15.53
N VAL A 15 -2.78 -9.59 14.56
CA VAL A 15 -4.08 -8.95 14.59
C VAL A 15 -5.05 -9.79 13.79
N ARG A 16 -6.22 -10.09 14.35
CA ARG A 16 -7.34 -10.71 13.65
C ARG A 16 -8.48 -9.71 13.54
N LEU A 17 -9.06 -9.60 12.36
CA LEU A 17 -10.25 -8.79 12.10
C LEU A 17 -11.15 -9.47 11.08
N ASP A 18 -12.47 -9.36 11.27
CA ASP A 18 -13.45 -9.92 10.35
C ASP A 18 -14.17 -8.77 9.63
N LEU A 19 -14.12 -8.76 8.29
CA LEU A 19 -14.74 -7.76 7.44
C LEU A 19 -16.01 -8.33 6.82
N THR A 20 -17.12 -7.60 6.90
CA THR A 20 -18.38 -7.95 6.24
C THR A 20 -18.84 -6.75 5.40
N PRO A 21 -18.38 -6.63 4.14
CA PRO A 21 -18.77 -5.53 3.28
C PRO A 21 -20.23 -5.68 2.87
N THR A 22 -20.96 -4.56 2.89
CA THR A 22 -22.29 -4.45 2.30
C THR A 22 -22.25 -3.89 0.88
N LYS A 23 -21.13 -3.27 0.50
CA LYS A 23 -20.80 -2.81 -0.85
C LYS A 23 -19.29 -2.91 -1.06
N LEU A 24 -18.87 -3.20 -2.29
CA LEU A 24 -17.48 -3.53 -2.61
C LEU A 24 -16.65 -2.34 -3.12
N ASP A 25 -16.82 -1.16 -2.53
CA ASP A 25 -16.21 0.09 -3.03
C ASP A 25 -15.62 0.89 -1.87
N GLY A 26 -14.30 0.82 -1.64
CA GLY A 26 -13.63 1.64 -0.62
C GLY A 26 -12.40 1.01 0.05
N ASN A 27 -11.88 1.72 1.05
CA ASN A 27 -10.69 1.36 1.84
C ASN A 27 -11.11 1.04 3.29
N PRO A 28 -11.51 -0.19 3.62
CA PRO A 28 -12.06 -0.50 4.95
C PRO A 28 -11.04 -0.38 6.10
N LEU A 29 -9.73 -0.42 5.83
CA LEU A 29 -8.73 -0.41 6.90
C LEU A 29 -7.38 0.15 6.42
N HIS A 30 -6.80 1.04 7.22
CA HIS A 30 -5.43 1.50 7.10
C HIS A 30 -4.61 1.03 8.30
N LEU A 31 -3.43 0.47 8.06
CA LEU A 31 -2.46 0.14 9.10
C LEU A 31 -1.37 1.20 9.05
N LEU A 32 -1.10 1.89 10.16
CA LEU A 32 -0.11 2.96 10.18
C LEU A 32 1.13 2.55 10.96
N SER A 33 2.27 3.05 10.51
CA SER A 33 3.54 3.09 11.23
C SER A 33 4.20 4.44 10.94
N PRO A 34 5.15 4.91 11.78
CA PRO A 34 5.88 6.15 11.55
C PRO A 34 6.51 6.28 10.16
N SER A 35 6.85 5.16 9.54
CA SER A 35 7.58 5.09 8.27
C SER A 35 6.80 4.52 7.10
N ARG A 36 5.61 3.93 7.32
CA ARG A 36 4.79 3.34 6.26
C ARG A 36 3.34 3.16 6.67
N ASN A 37 2.45 3.47 5.75
CA ASN A 37 1.04 3.12 5.84
C ASN A 37 0.76 1.96 4.86
N LEU A 38 -0.02 0.98 5.30
CA LEU A 38 -0.53 -0.11 4.47
C LEU A 38 -2.05 0.01 4.40
N THR A 39 -2.60 0.11 3.20
CA THR A 39 -4.05 0.23 3.02
C THR A 39 -4.63 -1.09 2.56
N LEU A 40 -5.62 -1.61 3.30
CA LEU A 40 -6.47 -2.68 2.82
C LEU A 40 -7.67 -2.07 2.10
N SER A 41 -7.79 -2.35 0.81
CA SER A 41 -8.87 -1.83 -0.06
C SER A 41 -9.64 -2.95 -0.74
N LEU A 42 -10.94 -2.73 -0.93
CA LEU A 42 -11.80 -3.56 -1.78
C LEU A 42 -11.76 -2.98 -3.19
N VAL A 43 -11.23 -3.74 -4.15
CA VAL A 43 -11.05 -3.30 -5.53
C VAL A 43 -11.82 -4.23 -6.47
N GLY A 44 -12.58 -3.64 -7.39
CA GLY A 44 -13.19 -4.37 -8.51
C GLY A 44 -14.30 -5.33 -8.10
N GLY A 45 -14.94 -5.12 -6.96
CA GLY A 45 -16.12 -5.89 -6.57
C GLY A 45 -15.85 -7.29 -6.00
N LYS A 46 -14.60 -7.74 -5.95
CA LYS A 46 -14.30 -9.12 -5.52
C LYS A 46 -12.97 -9.29 -4.81
N ALA A 47 -12.01 -8.39 -4.98
CA ALA A 47 -10.67 -8.59 -4.46
C ALA A 47 -10.40 -7.64 -3.30
N GLN A 48 -10.04 -8.19 -2.15
CA GLN A 48 -9.36 -7.44 -1.11
C GLN A 48 -7.89 -7.34 -1.51
N THR A 49 -7.36 -6.12 -1.51
CA THR A 49 -5.95 -5.86 -1.77
C THR A 49 -5.30 -5.19 -0.58
N ALA A 50 -4.00 -5.44 -0.38
CA ALA A 50 -3.14 -4.73 0.54
C ALA A 50 -2.12 -3.93 -0.27
N ASP A 51 -2.23 -2.60 -0.27
CA ASP A 51 -1.53 -1.71 -1.21
C ASP A 51 -1.62 -2.26 -2.65
N SER A 52 -2.82 -2.60 -3.16
CA SER A 52 -3.04 -3.19 -4.49
C SER A 52 -2.44 -4.59 -4.76
N ILE A 53 -1.86 -5.27 -3.77
CA ILE A 53 -1.55 -6.70 -3.86
C ILE A 53 -2.78 -7.51 -3.45
N PRO A 54 -3.30 -8.42 -4.28
CA PRO A 54 -4.43 -9.28 -3.91
C PRO A 54 -4.11 -10.15 -2.69
N VAL A 55 -4.95 -10.07 -1.66
CA VAL A 55 -4.83 -10.87 -0.44
C VAL A 55 -5.97 -11.87 -0.26
N ALA A 56 -7.16 -11.54 -0.75
CA ALA A 56 -8.34 -12.41 -0.65
C ALA A 56 -9.37 -12.08 -1.72
N SER A 57 -10.27 -13.03 -1.98
CA SER A 57 -11.55 -12.77 -2.65
C SER A 57 -12.63 -12.57 -1.59
N LEU A 58 -13.55 -11.64 -1.82
CA LEU A 58 -14.62 -11.27 -0.89
C LEU A 58 -15.85 -10.81 -1.67
N GLU A 59 -16.99 -11.47 -1.44
CA GLU A 59 -18.28 -11.11 -2.04
C GLU A 59 -19.18 -10.34 -1.04
N GLU A 60 -20.22 -9.65 -1.54
CA GLU A 60 -21.13 -8.89 -0.67
C GLU A 60 -21.84 -9.79 0.34
N GLY A 61 -21.88 -9.35 1.60
CA GLY A 61 -22.52 -10.08 2.69
C GLY A 61 -21.71 -11.28 3.22
N GLU A 62 -20.62 -11.65 2.56
CA GLU A 62 -19.67 -12.64 3.09
C GLU A 62 -18.81 -11.99 4.18
N THR A 63 -18.40 -12.80 5.18
CA THR A 63 -17.50 -12.35 6.23
C THR A 63 -16.11 -12.91 6.00
N LEU A 64 -15.14 -12.04 5.75
CA LEU A 64 -13.74 -12.40 5.57
C LEU A 64 -12.97 -12.22 6.87
N SER A 65 -12.44 -13.32 7.40
CA SER A 65 -11.48 -13.29 8.51
C SER A 65 -10.06 -13.07 8.02
N LEU A 66 -9.47 -11.92 8.34
CA LEU A 66 -8.08 -11.60 8.05
C LEU A 66 -7.23 -11.73 9.31
N THR A 67 -6.09 -12.41 9.18
CA THR A 67 -5.03 -12.47 10.19
C THR A 67 -3.77 -11.81 9.64
N ILE A 68 -3.28 -10.80 10.34
CA ILE A 68 -2.12 -10.00 9.95
C ILE A 68 -1.02 -10.25 10.99
N ARG A 69 0.14 -10.70 10.55
CA ARG A 69 1.32 -10.92 11.41
C ARG A 69 2.61 -10.74 10.64
N CYS A 70 3.68 -10.39 11.33
CA CYS A 70 5.01 -10.46 10.74
C CYS A 70 5.60 -11.86 10.94
N VAL A 71 6.19 -12.38 9.87
CA VAL A 71 6.93 -13.65 9.87
C VAL A 71 8.41 -13.38 10.13
N THR A 72 8.92 -12.28 9.57
CA THR A 72 10.27 -11.76 9.81
C THR A 72 10.18 -10.24 10.02
N PRO A 73 11.26 -9.58 10.46
CA PRO A 73 11.31 -8.11 10.58
C PRO A 73 10.97 -7.36 9.29
N SER A 74 11.10 -7.97 8.12
CA SER A 74 10.79 -7.35 6.82
C SER A 74 9.54 -7.89 6.14
N THR A 75 8.95 -8.97 6.66
CA THR A 75 7.97 -9.77 5.93
C THR A 75 6.66 -9.86 6.70
N LEU A 76 5.63 -9.25 6.13
CA LEU A 76 4.25 -9.29 6.63
C LEU A 76 3.48 -10.40 5.91
N GLN A 77 2.78 -11.21 6.68
CA GLN A 77 1.84 -12.19 6.18
C GLN A 77 0.42 -11.72 6.50
N ILE A 78 -0.42 -11.75 5.47
CA ILE A 78 -1.86 -11.53 5.56
C ILE A 78 -2.52 -12.85 5.15
N ALA A 79 -3.23 -13.46 6.08
CA ALA A 79 -3.83 -14.77 5.89
C ALA A 79 -5.35 -14.74 6.10
N THR A 80 -6.04 -15.56 5.33
CA THR A 80 -7.44 -15.92 5.48
C THR A 80 -7.55 -17.38 5.93
N SER A 81 -8.76 -17.91 6.03
CA SER A 81 -8.96 -19.35 6.24
C SER A 81 -8.51 -20.21 5.06
N GLU A 82 -8.46 -19.63 3.85
CA GLU A 82 -8.24 -20.37 2.59
C GLU A 82 -6.86 -20.09 1.97
N SER A 83 -6.31 -18.91 2.22
CA SER A 83 -5.10 -18.41 1.56
C SER A 83 -4.18 -17.66 2.52
N ALA A 84 -2.91 -17.54 2.16
CA ALA A 84 -2.01 -16.60 2.81
C ALA A 84 -1.13 -15.91 1.77
N THR A 85 -1.11 -14.58 1.82
CA THR A 85 -0.27 -13.73 0.99
C THR A 85 0.83 -13.12 1.84
N VAL A 86 2.04 -13.05 1.28
CA VAL A 86 3.20 -12.49 1.94
C VAL A 86 3.63 -11.23 1.19
N ILE A 87 3.86 -10.15 1.92
CA ILE A 87 4.31 -8.85 1.39
C ILE A 87 5.52 -8.36 2.16
N GLN A 88 6.43 -7.66 1.48
CA GLN A 88 7.54 -6.97 2.15
C GLN A 88 7.01 -5.71 2.82
N SER A 89 7.19 -5.58 4.13
CA SER A 89 6.74 -4.43 4.94
C SER A 89 7.55 -4.26 6.23
N ALA A 90 8.84 -3.96 6.08
CA ALA A 90 9.76 -3.82 7.23
C ALA A 90 9.32 -2.73 8.22
N ALA A 91 8.98 -1.55 7.71
CA ALA A 91 8.44 -0.45 8.50
C ALA A 91 7.25 -0.91 9.37
N LEU A 92 6.22 -1.49 8.76
CA LEU A 92 5.02 -1.93 9.48
C LEU A 92 5.34 -3.00 10.54
N CYS A 93 6.27 -3.92 10.25
CA CYS A 93 6.69 -4.95 11.19
C CYS A 93 7.49 -4.42 12.37
N SER A 94 8.29 -3.37 12.16
CA SER A 94 9.13 -2.77 13.19
C SER A 94 8.47 -1.67 14.02
N SER A 95 7.45 -0.99 13.47
CA SER A 95 6.98 0.28 14.03
C SER A 95 5.48 0.53 13.90
N ALA A 96 4.64 -0.45 13.54
CA ALA A 96 3.19 -0.24 13.58
C ALA A 96 2.69 -0.05 15.02
N GLU A 97 2.07 1.09 15.30
CA GLU A 97 1.54 1.46 16.62
C GLU A 97 0.02 1.40 16.68
N SER A 98 -0.67 1.49 15.54
CA SER A 98 -2.13 1.54 15.48
C SER A 98 -2.70 1.16 14.11
N LEU A 99 -3.97 0.76 14.13
CA LEU A 99 -4.81 0.55 12.96
C LEU A 99 -5.83 1.68 12.91
N TYR A 100 -6.20 2.10 11.71
CA TYR A 100 -7.16 3.17 11.46
C TYR A 100 -8.26 2.64 10.57
N VAL A 101 -9.49 2.94 10.95
CA VAL A 101 -10.66 2.66 10.14
C VAL A 101 -11.18 3.97 9.59
N ASP A 102 -11.25 4.07 8.27
CA ASP A 102 -11.95 5.16 7.60
C ASP A 102 -13.45 4.85 7.59
N GLU A 103 -14.16 5.42 8.56
CA GLU A 103 -15.61 5.26 8.74
C GLU A 103 -16.42 5.79 7.56
N GLU A 104 -15.89 6.77 6.82
CA GLU A 104 -16.58 7.37 5.67
C GLU A 104 -16.45 6.48 4.42
N ALA A 105 -15.32 5.79 4.28
CA ALA A 105 -15.06 4.84 3.20
C ALA A 105 -15.51 3.40 3.50
N LEU A 106 -15.90 3.10 4.75
CA LEU A 106 -16.34 1.77 5.15
C LEU A 106 -17.79 1.54 4.73
N PHE A 107 -18.01 0.72 3.71
CA PHE A 107 -19.34 0.21 3.37
C PHE A 107 -19.55 -1.19 3.93
N GLY A 108 -20.07 -1.25 5.16
CA GLY A 108 -20.36 -2.50 5.86
C GLY A 108 -19.89 -2.47 7.30
N CYS A 109 -19.40 -3.61 7.78
CA CYS A 109 -18.95 -3.75 9.16
C CYS A 109 -17.53 -4.28 9.23
N VAL A 110 -16.72 -3.65 10.07
CA VAL A 110 -15.55 -4.28 10.69
C VAL A 110 -16.03 -4.88 12.01
N SER A 111 -15.96 -6.20 12.15
CA SER A 111 -16.29 -6.88 13.40
C SER A 111 -15.22 -6.61 14.47
N ASN A 112 -15.32 -7.31 15.59
CA ASN A 112 -14.35 -7.18 16.68
C ASN A 112 -12.92 -7.40 16.18
N VAL A 113 -12.04 -6.45 16.47
CA VAL A 113 -10.61 -6.52 16.16
C VAL A 113 -9.88 -7.04 17.39
N TYR A 114 -9.09 -8.09 17.22
CA TYR A 114 -8.36 -8.72 18.31
C TYR A 114 -6.86 -8.71 18.07
N GLN A 115 -6.10 -8.59 19.15
CA GLN A 115 -4.67 -8.92 19.20
C GLN A 115 -4.46 -10.04 20.22
N GLY A 116 -4.15 -11.23 19.72
CA GLY A 116 -4.16 -12.44 20.55
C GLY A 116 -5.55 -12.73 21.11
N GLN A 117 -5.74 -12.53 22.42
CA GLN A 117 -7.04 -12.67 23.11
C GLN A 117 -7.63 -11.31 23.55
N VAL A 118 -6.92 -10.22 23.30
CA VAL A 118 -7.33 -8.88 23.72
C VAL A 118 -8.19 -8.26 22.62
N LEU A 119 -9.39 -7.83 22.99
CA LEU A 119 -10.27 -7.05 22.13
C LEU A 119 -9.74 -5.61 22.04
N LEU A 120 -9.39 -5.17 20.84
CA LEU A 120 -8.89 -3.82 20.58
C LEU A 120 -9.99 -2.84 20.17
N MET A 121 -10.97 -3.34 19.43
CA MET A 121 -12.11 -2.55 18.95
C MET A 121 -13.34 -3.45 18.92
N GLU A 122 -14.45 -2.95 19.44
CA GLU A 122 -15.77 -3.55 19.24
C GLU A 122 -16.29 -3.23 17.84
N ARG A 123 -17.14 -4.11 17.31
CA ARG A 123 -17.76 -4.00 15.98
C ARG A 123 -18.11 -2.55 15.59
N LEU A 124 -17.55 -2.10 14.49
CA LEU A 124 -17.78 -0.81 13.87
C LEU A 124 -18.51 -1.00 12.54
N CYS A 125 -19.72 -0.46 12.42
CA CYS A 125 -20.52 -0.53 11.20
C CYS A 125 -20.83 0.87 10.72
N SER A 126 -20.74 1.07 9.41
CA SER A 126 -21.31 2.27 8.78
C SER A 126 -22.73 1.98 8.32
N ASN A 127 -23.66 2.88 8.66
CA ASN A 127 -25.09 2.75 8.34
C ASN A 127 -25.49 3.48 7.05
N VAL A 128 -24.54 3.77 6.15
CA VAL A 128 -24.84 4.49 4.92
C VAL A 128 -25.55 3.55 3.94
N SER A 129 -26.89 3.62 3.94
CA SER A 129 -27.75 2.96 2.95
C SER A 129 -27.60 3.60 1.56
N PRO A 130 -27.78 2.82 0.48
CA PRO A 130 -27.61 3.30 -0.88
C PRO A 130 -28.83 4.15 -1.27
N THR A 131 -28.68 5.47 -1.25
CA THR A 131 -29.59 6.34 -1.99
C THR A 131 -28.77 7.19 -2.94
N GLU A 132 -29.11 7.08 -4.22
CA GLU A 132 -28.43 7.74 -5.32
C GLU A 132 -28.52 9.28 -5.24
N THR A 133 -27.41 9.90 -5.62
CA THR A 133 -27.27 11.12 -6.42
C THR A 133 -27.68 12.51 -5.90
N SER A 134 -26.63 13.34 -5.77
CA SER A 134 -26.44 14.69 -6.33
C SER A 134 -27.42 15.82 -6.00
N THR A 135 -26.90 16.92 -5.45
CA THR A 135 -27.04 18.26 -6.09
C THR A 135 -26.12 19.32 -5.46
N SER A 136 -25.27 19.89 -6.31
CA SER A 136 -24.91 21.32 -6.47
C SER A 136 -24.52 22.18 -5.25
N ARG A 137 -23.27 22.64 -5.23
CA ARG A 137 -22.94 24.03 -4.87
C ARG A 137 -21.90 24.59 -5.85
N ASN A 138 -22.38 25.49 -6.71
CA ASN A 138 -21.58 26.49 -7.41
C ASN A 138 -21.28 27.67 -6.46
N HIS A 139 -20.31 28.49 -6.88
CA HIS A 139 -19.73 29.71 -6.29
C HIS A 139 -18.63 29.47 -5.24
N ASP A 140 -17.44 30.07 -5.33
CA ASP A 140 -17.00 31.24 -6.11
C ASP A 140 -15.47 31.21 -6.22
N GLU A 141 -14.92 31.77 -7.30
CA GLU A 141 -13.48 32.04 -7.43
C GLU A 141 -13.10 33.14 -6.43
N THR A 142 -12.13 32.89 -5.57
CA THR A 142 -11.27 33.97 -5.11
C THR A 142 -9.88 33.44 -4.80
N THR A 143 -8.95 33.94 -5.60
CA THR A 143 -7.50 33.86 -5.52
C THR A 143 -7.01 34.31 -4.16
N GLU A 144 -6.23 33.49 -3.47
CA GLU A 144 -5.19 33.94 -2.55
C GLU A 144 -4.15 32.82 -2.37
N SER A 145 -2.93 33.28 -2.10
CA SER A 145 -1.65 32.78 -2.58
C SER A 145 -0.96 31.76 -1.67
N GLU A 146 -0.16 30.90 -2.31
CA GLU A 146 1.09 30.28 -1.86
C GLU A 146 1.26 29.99 -0.36
N GLU A 147 1.07 28.72 0.05
CA GLU A 147 1.84 28.13 1.15
C GLU A 147 2.15 26.64 0.87
N ASN A 148 3.36 26.41 0.33
CA ASN A 148 4.29 25.37 0.77
C ASN A 148 3.74 23.94 1.03
N GLU A 149 3.35 23.21 -0.02
CA GLU A 149 3.21 21.74 0.04
C GLU A 149 4.61 21.08 0.09
N SER A 150 5.21 21.12 1.27
CA SER A 150 6.30 20.21 1.63
C SER A 150 5.72 18.80 1.77
N SER A 151 5.70 18.10 0.63
CA SER A 151 5.76 16.65 0.44
C SER A 151 5.72 15.79 1.71
N SER A 152 4.51 15.40 2.13
CA SER A 152 4.29 14.17 2.91
C SER A 152 3.91 12.98 2.03
N ARG A 153 4.21 13.04 0.72
CA ARG A 153 4.13 11.88 -0.18
C ARG A 153 5.26 10.93 0.18
N GLN A 154 5.05 10.12 1.21
CA GLN A 154 5.94 9.00 1.54
C GLN A 154 5.92 8.01 0.37
N PRO A 155 7.06 7.75 -0.29
CA PRO A 155 7.12 6.77 -1.36
C PRO A 155 6.77 5.38 -0.82
N VAL A 156 5.86 4.73 -1.53
CA VAL A 156 5.44 3.35 -1.32
C VAL A 156 6.62 2.43 -1.67
N TYR A 157 7.35 1.94 -0.64
CA TYR A 157 8.35 0.88 -0.82
C TYR A 157 7.68 -0.49 -0.75
N VAL A 158 7.35 -1.05 -1.92
CA VAL A 158 6.90 -2.44 -2.10
C VAL A 158 7.89 -3.21 -2.99
N ALA A 159 9.08 -2.67 -3.20
CA ALA A 159 10.08 -3.24 -4.09
C ALA A 159 10.98 -4.29 -3.42
N GLU A 160 11.37 -5.31 -4.19
CA GLU A 160 12.47 -6.22 -3.84
C GLU A 160 13.80 -5.46 -3.76
N PRO A 161 14.63 -5.73 -2.74
CA PRO A 161 15.94 -5.08 -2.61
C PRO A 161 16.84 -5.44 -3.79
N LEU A 162 17.75 -4.53 -4.11
CA LEU A 162 18.75 -4.71 -5.15
C LEU A 162 20.10 -5.07 -4.51
N GLU A 163 20.60 -6.27 -4.78
CA GLU A 163 21.90 -6.74 -4.27
C GLU A 163 22.98 -6.61 -5.34
N VAL A 164 24.04 -5.86 -5.02
CA VAL A 164 25.14 -5.58 -5.94
C VAL A 164 26.45 -5.55 -5.16
N ASN A 165 27.46 -6.23 -5.69
CA ASN A 165 28.81 -6.15 -5.13
C ASN A 165 29.41 -4.76 -5.40
N GLU A 166 30.32 -4.32 -4.54
CA GLU A 166 31.08 -3.08 -4.75
C GLU A 166 31.75 -3.06 -6.14
N GLY A 167 31.58 -1.95 -6.85
CA GLY A 167 32.06 -1.76 -8.24
C GLY A 167 31.24 -2.52 -9.31
N GLY A 168 30.24 -3.29 -8.90
CA GLY A 168 29.34 -4.02 -9.79
C GLY A 168 28.23 -3.16 -10.39
N SER A 169 27.47 -3.76 -11.29
CA SER A 169 26.25 -3.17 -11.85
C SER A 169 25.18 -4.23 -12.05
N VAL A 170 23.92 -3.80 -11.99
CA VAL A 170 22.76 -4.67 -12.20
C VAL A 170 21.62 -3.88 -12.86
N PRO A 171 20.91 -4.46 -13.84
CA PRO A 171 19.70 -3.84 -14.36
C PRO A 171 18.59 -3.84 -13.29
N LEU A 172 17.91 -2.70 -13.14
CA LEU A 172 16.71 -2.60 -12.33
C LEU A 172 15.58 -3.36 -13.03
N GLN A 173 14.78 -4.07 -12.24
CA GLN A 173 13.58 -4.74 -12.69
C GLN A 173 12.35 -4.03 -12.15
N TRP A 174 11.18 -4.32 -12.74
CA TRP A 174 9.90 -3.82 -12.23
C TRP A 174 9.73 -4.15 -10.74
N ARG A 175 10.14 -5.35 -10.30
CA ARG A 175 10.09 -5.74 -8.87
C ARG A 175 10.91 -4.84 -7.96
N ASN A 176 11.91 -4.13 -8.46
CA ASN A 176 12.74 -3.21 -7.65
C ASN A 176 12.17 -1.79 -7.55
N VAL A 177 11.08 -1.47 -8.25
CA VAL A 177 10.54 -0.10 -8.33
C VAL A 177 9.01 -0.05 -8.25
N TYR A 178 8.32 -0.99 -8.89
CA TYR A 178 6.88 -0.92 -9.17
C TYR A 178 6.23 -2.30 -9.24
N VAL A 179 5.29 -2.58 -8.33
CA VAL A 179 4.63 -3.89 -8.20
C VAL A 179 3.26 -3.95 -8.90
N PHE A 180 2.73 -2.81 -9.36
CA PHE A 180 1.39 -2.74 -9.99
C PHE A 180 1.43 -2.99 -11.49
N THR A 181 1.72 -4.23 -11.87
CA THR A 181 1.93 -4.58 -13.28
C THR A 181 0.67 -4.53 -14.16
N ASP A 182 -0.52 -4.31 -13.58
CA ASP A 182 -1.84 -4.35 -14.24
C ASP A 182 -2.46 -2.94 -14.50
N HIS A 183 -1.62 -1.89 -14.51
CA HIS A 183 -2.05 -0.51 -14.75
C HIS A 183 -2.63 -0.27 -16.15
N ASP A 184 -2.28 -1.10 -17.13
CA ASP A 184 -2.87 -1.07 -18.47
C ASP A 184 -4.35 -1.46 -18.43
N ALA A 185 -4.69 -2.54 -17.74
CA ALA A 185 -6.05 -3.03 -17.59
C ALA A 185 -6.89 -2.18 -16.62
N ARG A 186 -6.27 -1.69 -15.54
CA ARG A 186 -6.98 -0.98 -14.46
C ARG A 186 -7.16 0.51 -14.72
N LEU A 187 -6.17 1.16 -15.29
CA LEU A 187 -6.12 2.62 -15.41
C LEU A 187 -6.14 3.08 -16.86
N ASN A 188 -6.09 2.16 -17.84
CA ASN A 188 -5.96 2.47 -19.27
C ASN A 188 -4.75 3.38 -19.55
N VAL A 189 -3.65 3.12 -18.83
CA VAL A 189 -2.37 3.84 -18.92
C VAL A 189 -1.34 2.89 -19.53
N SER A 190 -0.54 3.34 -20.50
CA SER A 190 0.50 2.47 -21.07
C SER A 190 1.79 2.49 -20.23
N ASN A 191 2.64 1.48 -20.42
CA ASN A 191 3.97 1.40 -19.78
C ASN A 191 4.85 2.65 -20.01
N LYS A 192 4.60 3.43 -21.06
CA LYS A 192 5.36 4.67 -21.35
C LYS A 192 4.84 5.89 -20.59
N ASP A 193 3.59 5.82 -20.14
CA ASP A 193 2.90 6.92 -19.46
C ASP A 193 3.14 6.88 -17.94
N VAL A 194 3.60 5.74 -17.41
CA VAL A 194 4.06 5.59 -16.04
C VAL A 194 5.51 6.06 -15.94
N SER A 195 5.72 7.22 -15.29
CA SER A 195 7.04 7.82 -15.09
C SER A 195 7.44 7.82 -13.62
N PHE A 196 8.74 7.68 -13.37
CA PHE A 196 9.34 7.70 -12.05
C PHE A 196 10.37 8.82 -12.00
N SER A 197 10.43 9.51 -10.86
CA SER A 197 11.48 10.46 -10.52
C SER A 197 12.16 10.06 -9.22
N LEU A 198 13.49 10.12 -9.23
CA LEU A 198 14.31 9.87 -8.07
C LEU A 198 14.29 11.13 -7.19
N LEU A 199 13.75 11.00 -5.98
CA LEU A 199 13.73 12.10 -5.01
C LEU A 199 15.11 12.27 -4.38
N ASP A 200 15.67 11.16 -3.89
CA ASP A 200 17.01 11.08 -3.33
C ASP A 200 17.84 10.01 -4.05
N GLY A 201 19.06 10.36 -4.43
CA GLY A 201 19.99 9.45 -5.12
C GLY A 201 20.55 8.37 -4.21
N PRO A 202 21.06 7.24 -4.77
CA PRO A 202 21.79 6.26 -3.98
C PRO A 202 23.06 6.88 -3.38
N LEU A 203 23.37 6.52 -2.14
CA LEU A 203 24.55 7.02 -1.42
C LEU A 203 25.87 6.57 -2.08
N HIS A 204 25.89 5.35 -2.59
CA HIS A 204 27.01 4.75 -3.30
C HIS A 204 26.54 4.42 -4.71
N GLY A 205 27.19 4.94 -5.74
CA GLY A 205 26.83 4.68 -7.14
C GLY A 205 25.75 5.56 -7.77
N SER A 206 25.16 5.09 -8.88
CA SER A 206 24.20 5.88 -9.67
C SER A 206 23.26 5.02 -10.51
N LEU A 207 22.08 5.57 -10.84
CA LEU A 207 21.17 5.03 -11.85
C LEU A 207 21.56 5.52 -13.24
N LEU A 208 21.61 4.61 -14.20
CA LEU A 208 22.03 4.82 -15.57
C LEU A 208 20.93 4.34 -16.51
N LEU A 209 20.46 5.20 -17.40
CA LEU A 209 19.56 4.83 -18.50
C LEU A 209 20.35 4.95 -19.80
N HIS A 210 20.54 3.83 -20.49
CA HIS A 210 21.41 3.78 -21.68
C HIS A 210 22.82 4.35 -21.41
N ASP A 211 23.44 3.89 -20.32
CA ASP A 211 24.78 4.30 -19.83
C ASP A 211 24.94 5.79 -19.46
N ARG A 212 23.84 6.53 -19.33
CA ARG A 212 23.84 7.93 -18.90
C ARG A 212 23.18 8.08 -17.53
N PRO A 213 23.79 8.83 -16.60
CA PRO A 213 23.14 9.14 -15.32
C PRO A 213 21.75 9.71 -15.53
N THR A 214 20.77 9.17 -14.80
CA THR A 214 19.40 9.66 -14.85
C THR A 214 18.77 9.73 -13.47
N ALA A 215 17.87 10.71 -13.31
CA ALA A 215 16.95 10.79 -12.18
C ALA A 215 15.51 10.45 -12.60
N THR A 216 15.24 10.24 -13.88
CA THR A 216 13.89 9.99 -14.41
C THR A 216 13.89 8.84 -15.40
N PHE A 217 12.87 7.99 -15.35
CA PHE A 217 12.70 6.85 -16.24
C PHE A 217 11.24 6.43 -16.29
N THR A 218 10.89 5.58 -17.26
CA THR A 218 9.53 5.05 -17.42
C THR A 218 9.43 3.59 -17.01
N TYR A 219 8.21 3.10 -16.84
CA TYR A 219 8.00 1.66 -16.60
C TYR A 219 8.47 0.82 -17.80
N ALA A 220 8.34 1.34 -19.03
CA ALA A 220 8.87 0.69 -20.22
C ALA A 220 10.40 0.45 -20.15
N ASP A 221 11.16 1.39 -19.58
CA ASP A 221 12.62 1.25 -19.41
C ASP A 221 12.99 0.09 -18.47
N LEU A 222 12.18 -0.15 -17.43
CA LEU A 222 12.32 -1.29 -16.53
C LEU A 222 12.04 -2.63 -17.24
N LEU A 223 11.01 -2.67 -18.10
CA LEU A 223 10.64 -3.89 -18.83
C LEU A 223 11.72 -4.34 -19.81
N VAL A 224 12.36 -3.39 -20.49
CA VAL A 224 13.45 -3.67 -21.46
C VAL A 224 14.83 -3.75 -20.80
N ARG A 225 14.92 -3.59 -19.47
CA ARG A 225 16.16 -3.63 -18.69
C ARG A 225 17.21 -2.59 -19.11
N SER A 226 16.77 -1.43 -19.60
CA SER A 226 17.66 -0.33 -20.02
C SER A 226 18.14 0.53 -18.85
N LEU A 227 17.44 0.47 -17.71
CA LEU A 227 17.83 1.14 -16.47
C LEU A 227 18.73 0.24 -15.63
N VAL A 228 19.92 0.72 -15.29
CA VAL A 228 20.97 -0.01 -14.57
C VAL A 228 21.41 0.79 -13.35
N TYR A 229 21.53 0.15 -12.20
CA TYR A 229 22.28 0.71 -11.09
C TYR A 229 23.73 0.24 -11.19
N ARG A 230 24.67 1.16 -10.96
CA ARG A 230 26.11 0.87 -10.90
C ARG A 230 26.70 1.42 -9.61
N HIS A 231 27.33 0.55 -8.84
CA HIS A 231 28.08 0.92 -7.65
C HIS A 231 29.39 1.62 -8.05
N ASP A 232 29.82 2.62 -7.29
CA ASP A 232 31.03 3.41 -7.59
C ASP A 232 32.33 2.78 -7.09
N GLY A 233 32.24 1.85 -6.14
CA GLY A 233 33.36 1.08 -5.59
C GLY A 233 33.93 1.65 -4.29
N SER A 234 33.18 2.55 -3.64
CA SER A 234 33.45 3.05 -2.29
C SER A 234 33.12 2.06 -1.19
#